data_AF-A0A6H1ZBL6-F1
#
_entry.id   AF-A0A6H1ZBL6-F1
#
_cell.length_a   1.000
_cell.length_b   1.000
_cell.length_c   1.000
_cell.angle_alpha   90.00
_cell.angle_beta   90.00
_cell.angle_gamma   90.00
#
_symmetry.space_group_name_H-M   'P 1'
#
loop_
_entity.id
_entity.type
_entity.pdbx_description
1 polymer ?
#
loop_
_entity_poly.entity_id
_entity_poly.type
_entity_poly.pdbx_seq_one_letter_code
_entity_poly.pdbx_strand_id
1 'polypeptide(L)'
;MSVFVSKLEHLHIHQVGWAELPGGVRISKLPVFDRGEEMFARLGHGPSGGWLRDNGMDDASVAELEQLHALALHIEPYTLPTGKMLVDAGVPKPWVDYEGHDTPAMAAYRAEHMCTLAWCRLHDAEVFARLAAAGWTVSPIANAGKHWVKGGRIFGWWRVGKRMIQTPSDFHRHNPEYVDYGTTFHAVLRPGADRGPDTIPSAAPCWHDGVELADLTLGQRCCLWLGYQFGLVPREIPGAQHNPIILSYSEHCRRGGRLLGVRADGAPRWDGGAPLALRTDDSDSPWCAALASATLYNASLPGDIMPHGLRVSVRELAEDARVEGTLRPVSWTPSPGSLAILGRAGHNPLKGGPGHVRCVIQLDGDRYLGLGGNEDDTISCGWHPRAAVLAWVER
;
A
#
# COMPACT_ATOMS: atom_id res chain seq x y z
N MET A 1 17.32 -2.55 -27.10
CA MET A 1 16.13 -2.38 -26.24
C MET A 1 16.04 -0.93 -25.79
N SER A 2 14.85 -0.39 -25.53
CA SER A 2 14.71 0.97 -24.97
C SER A 2 15.12 0.97 -23.50
N VAL A 3 15.97 1.93 -23.14
CA VAL A 3 16.27 2.25 -21.74
C VAL A 3 14.96 2.68 -21.07
N PHE A 4 14.64 2.08 -19.93
CA PHE A 4 13.51 2.47 -19.10
C PHE A 4 13.93 3.63 -18.19
N VAL A 5 13.11 4.67 -18.19
CA VAL A 5 13.24 5.86 -17.35
C VAL A 5 11.83 6.21 -16.88
N SER A 6 11.66 6.42 -15.57
CA SER A 6 10.38 6.84 -15.00
C SER A 6 9.96 8.20 -15.53
N LYS A 7 8.65 8.41 -15.70
CA LYS A 7 8.11 9.70 -16.13
C LYS A 7 7.92 10.62 -14.93
N LEU A 8 8.28 11.90 -15.06
CA LEU A 8 8.22 12.85 -13.95
C LEU A 8 6.80 13.00 -13.40
N GLU A 9 5.79 12.99 -14.26
CA GLU A 9 4.37 13.08 -13.92
C GLU A 9 3.82 11.82 -13.22
N HIS A 10 4.58 10.73 -13.18
CA HIS A 10 4.21 9.50 -12.46
C HIS A 10 4.80 9.43 -11.05
N LEU A 11 5.79 10.27 -10.75
CA LEU A 11 6.51 10.19 -9.49
C LEU A 11 5.65 10.65 -8.33
N HIS A 12 5.74 9.93 -7.22
CA HIS A 12 5.12 10.33 -5.96
C HIS A 12 5.86 9.73 -4.77
N ILE A 13 5.58 10.30 -3.59
CA ILE A 13 6.00 9.71 -2.32
C ILE A 13 5.00 8.61 -1.98
N HIS A 14 5.50 7.39 -1.76
CA HIS A 14 4.64 6.28 -1.38
C HIS A 14 3.92 6.59 -0.06
N GLN A 15 2.65 6.21 0.03
CA GLN A 15 1.76 6.40 1.18
C GLN A 15 2.25 5.87 2.53
N VAL A 16 3.25 4.97 2.55
CA VAL A 16 3.87 4.55 3.82
C VAL A 16 4.52 5.73 4.54
N GLY A 17 4.78 6.81 3.79
CA GLY A 17 5.09 8.12 4.30
C GLY A 17 6.56 8.28 4.63
N TRP A 18 6.81 8.90 5.78
CA TRP A 18 8.12 9.43 6.15
C TRP A 18 8.63 8.77 7.43
N ALA A 19 9.93 8.58 7.51
CA ALA A 19 10.65 8.26 8.72
C ALA A 19 11.33 9.53 9.22
N GLU A 20 11.21 9.82 10.51
CA GLU A 20 11.95 10.90 11.15
C GLU A 20 13.34 10.42 11.56
N LEU A 21 14.36 11.14 11.12
CA LEU A 21 15.76 10.92 11.45
C LEU A 21 16.18 11.86 12.59
N PRO A 22 17.28 11.55 13.30
CA PRO A 22 17.88 12.46 14.26
C PRO A 22 18.07 13.87 13.70
N GLY A 23 17.66 14.90 14.45
CA GLY A 23 17.69 16.29 14.02
C GLY A 23 16.42 16.78 13.31
N GLY A 24 15.34 15.99 13.32
CA GLY A 24 14.02 16.38 12.79
C GLY A 24 13.92 16.32 11.26
N VAL A 25 14.93 15.77 10.59
CA VAL A 25 14.90 15.52 9.15
C VAL A 25 13.92 14.38 8.88
N ARG A 26 13.06 14.51 7.87
CA ARG A 26 12.17 13.42 7.46
C ARG A 26 12.63 12.85 6.12
N ILE A 27 12.74 11.53 6.01
CA ILE A 27 13.11 10.84 4.78
C ILE A 27 12.01 9.86 4.37
N SER A 28 11.73 9.74 3.08
CA SER A 28 10.73 8.80 2.57
C SER A 28 11.03 7.36 3.04
N LYS A 29 10.05 6.64 3.59
CA LYS A 29 10.21 5.26 4.10
C LYS A 29 10.47 4.24 3.00
N LEU A 30 10.01 4.53 1.79
CA LEU A 30 10.35 3.84 0.56
C LEU A 30 11.05 4.81 -0.39
N PRO A 31 11.84 4.31 -1.36
CA PRO A 31 12.25 5.13 -2.48
C PRO A 31 11.04 5.77 -3.18
N VAL A 32 11.27 6.89 -3.86
CA VAL A 32 10.24 7.55 -4.68
C VAL A 32 9.65 6.54 -5.68
N PHE A 33 8.34 6.58 -5.87
CA PHE A 33 7.59 5.53 -6.57
C PHE A 33 7.05 6.04 -7.91
N ASP A 34 7.08 5.20 -8.94
CA ASP A 34 6.46 5.42 -10.25
C ASP A 34 5.07 4.78 -10.26
N ARG A 35 4.01 5.61 -10.18
CA ARG A 35 2.63 5.10 -10.17
C ARG A 35 2.18 4.49 -11.49
N GLY A 36 2.79 4.89 -12.60
CA GLY A 36 2.40 4.38 -13.92
C GLY A 36 2.88 2.95 -14.15
N GLU A 37 3.98 2.59 -13.51
CA GLU A 37 4.58 1.26 -13.61
C GLU A 37 4.47 0.43 -12.32
N GLU A 38 3.88 1.01 -11.26
CA GLU A 38 3.70 0.39 -9.93
C GLU A 38 5.02 -0.18 -9.35
N MET A 39 6.11 0.59 -9.45
CA MET A 39 7.45 0.17 -9.00
C MET A 39 8.29 1.36 -8.50
N PHE A 40 9.50 1.16 -7.97
CA PHE A 40 10.36 2.28 -7.57
C PHE A 40 10.76 3.11 -8.80
N ALA A 41 10.88 4.42 -8.63
CA ALA A 41 11.23 5.32 -9.71
C ALA A 41 12.68 5.12 -10.15
N ARG A 42 12.90 5.07 -11.47
CA ARG A 42 14.23 5.00 -12.09
C ARG A 42 14.50 6.31 -12.83
N LEU A 43 15.27 7.18 -12.19
CA LEU A 43 15.72 8.46 -12.75
C LEU A 43 17.19 8.65 -12.45
N GLY A 44 17.89 9.33 -13.36
CA GLY A 44 19.23 9.81 -13.09
C GLY A 44 19.21 10.97 -12.09
N HIS A 45 20.37 11.22 -11.46
CA HIS A 45 20.46 12.21 -10.38
C HIS A 45 20.14 13.65 -10.81
N GLY A 46 20.23 13.97 -12.10
CA GLY A 46 19.85 15.28 -12.64
C GLY A 46 18.33 15.48 -12.56
N PRO A 47 17.55 14.67 -13.31
CA PRO A 47 16.08 14.72 -13.28
C PRO A 47 15.48 14.49 -11.89
N SER A 48 16.00 13.52 -11.10
CA SER A 48 15.47 13.25 -9.75
C SER A 48 15.66 14.44 -8.81
N GLY A 49 16.85 15.04 -8.80
CA GLY A 49 17.13 16.22 -7.99
C GLY A 49 16.32 17.45 -8.44
N GLY A 50 16.05 17.59 -9.75
CA GLY A 50 15.13 18.58 -10.29
C GLY A 50 13.72 18.43 -9.72
N TRP A 51 13.16 17.23 -9.87
CA TRP A 51 11.82 16.91 -9.36
C TRP A 51 11.70 17.11 -7.84
N LEU A 52 12.70 16.70 -7.06
CA LEU A 52 12.70 16.90 -5.61
C LEU A 52 12.62 18.39 -5.26
N ARG A 53 13.46 19.23 -5.88
CA ARG A 53 13.46 20.68 -5.64
C ARG A 53 12.14 21.33 -6.02
N ASP A 54 11.57 20.97 -7.16
CA ASP A 54 10.28 21.49 -7.64
C ASP A 54 9.12 21.14 -6.67
N ASN A 55 9.31 20.13 -5.81
CA ASN A 55 8.36 19.72 -4.78
C ASN A 55 8.80 20.08 -3.35
N GLY A 56 9.77 20.98 -3.18
CA GLY A 56 10.23 21.43 -1.85
C GLY A 56 10.95 20.35 -1.04
N MET A 57 11.61 19.41 -1.73
CA MET A 57 12.35 18.29 -1.14
C MET A 57 13.83 18.33 -1.58
N ASP A 58 14.66 17.60 -0.86
CA ASP A 58 16.09 17.45 -1.13
C ASP A 58 16.47 16.01 -1.46
N ASP A 59 17.60 15.86 -2.16
CA ASP A 59 18.33 14.58 -2.23
C ASP A 59 18.83 14.17 -0.84
N ALA A 60 18.74 12.86 -0.55
CA ALA A 60 19.35 12.31 0.66
C ALA A 60 20.88 12.42 0.63
N SER A 61 21.49 12.67 1.77
CA SER A 61 22.93 12.56 1.99
C SER A 61 23.32 11.13 2.38
N VAL A 62 24.61 10.81 2.34
CA VAL A 62 25.14 9.52 2.81
C VAL A 62 24.78 9.29 4.28
N ALA A 63 24.99 10.30 5.14
CA ALA A 63 24.71 10.20 6.57
C ALA A 63 23.21 9.96 6.86
N GLU A 64 22.31 10.59 6.10
CA GLU A 64 20.87 10.38 6.25
C GLU A 64 20.46 8.97 5.82
N LEU A 65 21.04 8.43 4.74
CA LEU A 65 20.79 7.06 4.35
C LEU A 65 21.38 6.05 5.34
N GLU A 66 22.55 6.31 5.92
CA GLU A 66 23.10 5.48 7.00
C GLU A 66 22.18 5.46 8.22
N GLN A 67 21.61 6.60 8.59
CA GLN A 67 20.59 6.68 9.66
C GLN A 67 19.32 5.93 9.27
N LEU A 68 18.85 6.06 8.04
CA LEU A 68 17.71 5.29 7.53
C LEU A 68 17.99 3.79 7.60
N HIS A 69 19.19 3.34 7.17
CA HIS A 69 19.61 1.95 7.25
C HIS A 69 19.61 1.39 8.68
N ALA A 70 19.90 2.23 9.68
CA ALA A 70 19.85 1.83 11.08
C ALA A 70 18.41 1.65 11.63
N LEU A 71 17.43 2.37 11.06
CA LEU A 71 16.02 2.30 11.44
C LEU A 71 15.22 1.29 10.59
N ALA A 72 15.71 0.99 9.39
CA ALA A 72 14.98 0.26 8.38
C ALA A 72 14.86 -1.24 8.69
N LEU A 73 13.77 -1.83 8.22
CA LEU A 73 13.66 -3.27 8.07
C LEU A 73 14.74 -3.73 7.08
N HIS A 74 15.56 -4.67 7.52
CA HIS A 74 16.59 -5.25 6.67
C HIS A 74 16.02 -6.34 5.80
N ILE A 75 16.28 -6.25 4.49
CA ILE A 75 16.18 -7.35 3.53
C ILE A 75 17.53 -7.52 2.84
N GLU A 76 17.86 -8.74 2.44
CA GLU A 76 19.05 -8.95 1.62
C GLU A 76 18.90 -8.23 0.26
N PRO A 77 19.96 -7.60 -0.28
CA PRO A 77 19.94 -7.02 -1.62
C PRO A 77 19.65 -8.06 -2.70
N TYR A 78 18.92 -7.67 -3.74
CA TYR A 78 18.73 -8.50 -4.91
C TYR A 78 19.53 -7.95 -6.10
N THR A 79 20.55 -8.69 -6.51
CA THR A 79 21.46 -8.24 -7.57
C THR A 79 21.19 -9.00 -8.87
N LEU A 80 21.00 -8.26 -9.96
CA LEU A 80 20.89 -8.77 -11.31
C LEU A 80 22.18 -8.53 -12.13
N PRO A 81 22.46 -9.41 -13.11
CA PRO A 81 21.75 -10.65 -13.38
C PRO A 81 22.07 -11.76 -12.37
N THR A 82 21.15 -12.69 -12.18
CA THR A 82 21.41 -13.90 -11.39
C THR A 82 22.24 -14.91 -12.20
N GLY A 83 22.93 -15.83 -11.51
CA GLY A 83 23.66 -16.90 -12.19
C GLY A 83 22.77 -17.77 -13.09
N LYS A 84 21.50 -17.98 -12.70
CA LYS A 84 20.51 -18.67 -13.53
C LYS A 84 20.22 -17.89 -14.82
N MET A 85 19.99 -16.59 -14.74
CA MET A 85 19.74 -15.76 -15.94
C MET A 85 20.91 -15.82 -16.92
N LEU A 86 22.14 -15.81 -16.41
CA LEU A 86 23.34 -15.91 -17.26
C LEU A 86 23.45 -17.27 -17.95
N VAL A 87 23.15 -18.37 -17.24
CA VAL A 87 23.12 -19.72 -17.82
C VAL A 87 22.00 -19.83 -18.87
N ASP A 88 20.80 -19.39 -18.54
CA ASP A 88 19.64 -19.45 -19.44
C ASP A 88 19.85 -18.61 -20.70
N ALA A 89 20.57 -17.48 -20.59
CA ALA A 89 20.96 -16.63 -21.71
C ALA A 89 22.20 -17.11 -22.48
N GLY A 90 22.84 -18.21 -22.05
CA GLY A 90 24.03 -18.75 -22.70
C GLY A 90 25.30 -17.89 -22.53
N VAL A 91 25.37 -17.03 -21.50
CA VAL A 91 26.56 -16.21 -21.21
C VAL A 91 27.67 -17.11 -20.67
N PRO A 92 28.80 -17.27 -21.38
CA PRO A 92 29.84 -18.22 -21.02
C PRO A 92 30.54 -17.84 -19.71
N LYS A 93 30.95 -18.86 -18.94
CA LYS A 93 31.83 -18.69 -17.79
C LYS A 93 33.30 -18.57 -18.24
N PRO A 94 34.17 -17.93 -17.44
CA PRO A 94 33.85 -17.23 -16.19
C PRO A 94 33.12 -15.90 -16.47
N TRP A 95 32.25 -15.45 -15.55
CA TRP A 95 31.52 -14.18 -15.74
C TRP A 95 32.33 -12.96 -15.31
N VAL A 96 33.26 -13.16 -14.39
CA VAL A 96 34.26 -12.17 -13.98
C VAL A 96 35.67 -12.70 -14.23
N ASP A 97 36.62 -11.81 -14.45
CA ASP A 97 38.04 -12.15 -14.57
C ASP A 97 38.70 -12.40 -13.19
N TYR A 98 40.03 -12.60 -13.19
CA TYR A 98 40.77 -12.87 -11.95
C TYR A 98 40.87 -11.64 -11.02
N GLU A 99 40.57 -10.44 -11.52
CA GLU A 99 40.52 -9.19 -10.75
C GLU A 99 39.11 -8.89 -10.24
N GLY A 100 38.11 -9.66 -10.69
CA GLY A 100 36.70 -9.50 -10.34
C GLY A 100 35.95 -8.54 -11.25
N HIS A 101 36.53 -8.13 -12.38
CA HIS A 101 35.84 -7.31 -13.38
C HIS A 101 34.97 -8.16 -14.29
N ASP A 102 33.89 -7.59 -14.82
CA ASP A 102 33.05 -8.29 -15.78
C ASP A 102 33.86 -8.71 -17.02
N THR A 103 33.74 -9.96 -17.43
CA THR A 103 34.24 -10.39 -18.75
C THR A 103 33.50 -9.66 -19.87
N PRO A 104 34.06 -9.57 -21.10
CA PRO A 104 33.39 -8.90 -22.21
C PRO A 104 31.97 -9.40 -22.49
N ALA A 105 31.72 -10.70 -22.35
CA ALA A 105 30.40 -11.29 -22.54
C ALA A 105 29.41 -10.88 -21.43
N MET A 106 29.87 -10.86 -20.17
CA MET A 106 29.08 -10.39 -19.03
C MET A 106 28.76 -8.89 -19.13
N ALA A 107 29.75 -8.07 -19.50
CA ALA A 107 29.60 -6.64 -19.68
C ALA A 107 28.61 -6.32 -20.81
N ALA A 108 28.68 -7.03 -21.93
CA ALA A 108 27.72 -6.89 -23.04
C ALA A 108 26.30 -7.25 -22.60
N TYR A 109 26.13 -8.38 -21.90
CA TYR A 109 24.83 -8.80 -21.39
C TYR A 109 24.25 -7.78 -20.38
N ARG A 110 25.08 -7.24 -19.49
CA ARG A 110 24.67 -6.16 -18.59
C ARG A 110 24.28 -4.90 -19.38
N ALA A 111 25.09 -4.44 -20.31
CA ALA A 111 24.79 -3.25 -21.11
C ALA A 111 23.46 -3.36 -21.86
N GLU A 112 23.10 -4.55 -22.33
CA GLU A 112 21.84 -4.80 -23.04
C GLU A 112 20.60 -4.72 -22.13
N HIS A 113 20.71 -5.18 -20.89
CA HIS A 113 19.54 -5.43 -20.05
C HIS A 113 19.42 -4.57 -18.80
N MET A 114 20.54 -4.01 -18.32
CA MET A 114 20.67 -3.37 -17.00
C MET A 114 19.70 -2.20 -16.80
N CYS A 115 19.22 -1.57 -17.88
CA CYS A 115 18.29 -0.45 -17.82
C CYS A 115 16.91 -0.80 -18.41
N THR A 116 16.56 -2.08 -18.55
CA THR A 116 15.28 -2.47 -19.15
C THR A 116 14.15 -2.46 -18.13
N LEU A 117 12.93 -2.15 -18.59
CA LEU A 117 11.72 -2.24 -17.77
C LEU A 117 11.53 -3.64 -17.18
N ALA A 118 11.85 -4.69 -17.95
CA ALA A 118 11.76 -6.07 -17.50
C ALA A 118 12.64 -6.35 -16.28
N TRP A 119 13.89 -5.87 -16.26
CA TRP A 119 14.78 -6.04 -15.11
C TRP A 119 14.38 -5.17 -13.92
N CYS A 120 13.85 -3.97 -14.16
CA CYS A 120 13.29 -3.14 -13.08
C CYS A 120 12.14 -3.86 -12.38
N ARG A 121 11.18 -4.41 -13.15
CA ARG A 121 10.04 -5.18 -12.61
C ARG A 121 10.50 -6.44 -11.88
N LEU A 122 11.44 -7.20 -12.46
CA LEU A 122 11.98 -8.40 -11.81
C LEU A 122 12.65 -8.05 -10.47
N HIS A 123 13.40 -6.96 -10.44
CA HIS A 123 14.06 -6.51 -9.23
C HIS A 123 13.07 -6.09 -8.15
N ASP A 124 12.11 -5.24 -8.49
CA ASP A 124 11.17 -4.68 -7.51
C ASP A 124 10.20 -5.75 -7.01
N ALA A 125 9.76 -6.68 -7.86
CA ALA A 125 8.96 -7.84 -7.44
C ALA A 125 9.69 -8.69 -6.38
N GLU A 126 10.98 -8.97 -6.56
CA GLU A 126 11.76 -9.72 -5.57
C GLU A 126 12.00 -8.90 -4.29
N VAL A 127 12.21 -7.58 -4.39
CA VAL A 127 12.28 -6.70 -3.22
C VAL A 127 10.98 -6.80 -2.41
N PHE A 128 9.82 -6.66 -3.05
CA PHE A 128 8.53 -6.77 -2.37
C PHE A 128 8.26 -8.18 -1.82
N ALA A 129 8.67 -9.24 -2.52
CA ALA A 129 8.57 -10.60 -2.01
C ALA A 129 9.40 -10.79 -0.72
N ARG A 130 10.61 -10.23 -0.67
CA ARG A 130 11.46 -10.25 0.54
C ARG A 130 10.88 -9.43 1.67
N LEU A 131 10.28 -8.28 1.37
CA LEU A 131 9.58 -7.46 2.36
C LEU A 131 8.40 -8.20 2.97
N ALA A 132 7.57 -8.82 2.13
CA ALA A 132 6.46 -9.64 2.58
C ALA A 132 6.94 -10.81 3.46
N ALA A 133 7.98 -11.52 3.04
CA ALA A 133 8.59 -12.61 3.83
C ALA A 133 9.18 -12.13 5.17
N ALA A 134 9.63 -10.88 5.24
CA ALA A 134 10.14 -10.24 6.45
C ALA A 134 9.02 -9.61 7.33
N GLY A 135 7.75 -9.78 6.97
CA GLY A 135 6.61 -9.22 7.73
C GLY A 135 6.52 -7.70 7.65
N TRP A 136 6.95 -7.10 6.54
CA TRP A 136 6.90 -5.66 6.36
C TRP A 136 5.46 -5.13 6.34
N THR A 137 5.22 -4.05 7.09
CA THR A 137 3.94 -3.33 7.12
C THR A 137 4.14 -1.86 6.75
N VAL A 138 4.85 -1.10 7.60
CA VAL A 138 5.04 0.35 7.46
C VAL A 138 6.43 0.85 7.86
N SER A 139 7.35 -0.06 8.19
CA SER A 139 8.72 0.27 8.59
C SER A 139 9.50 0.89 7.42
N PRO A 140 10.48 1.78 7.66
CA PRO A 140 11.36 2.25 6.59
C PRO A 140 12.13 1.09 5.95
N ILE A 141 12.51 1.24 4.68
CA ILE A 141 13.30 0.28 3.93
C ILE A 141 14.45 1.03 3.27
N ALA A 142 15.66 0.50 3.48
CA ALA A 142 16.87 1.11 2.95
C ALA A 142 17.59 0.19 1.94
N ASN A 143 17.25 -1.10 1.88
CA ASN A 143 17.85 -2.08 0.97
C ASN A 143 17.02 -2.38 -0.29
N ALA A 144 16.04 -1.53 -0.61
CA ALA A 144 15.19 -1.64 -1.80
C ALA A 144 15.91 -1.33 -3.13
N GLY A 145 17.18 -0.95 -3.09
CA GLY A 145 17.96 -0.52 -4.24
C GLY A 145 19.29 0.10 -3.80
N LYS A 146 20.06 0.57 -4.79
CA LYS A 146 21.10 1.57 -4.60
C LYS A 146 20.44 2.94 -4.71
N HIS A 147 20.96 3.94 -4.01
CA HIS A 147 20.34 5.24 -3.93
C HIS A 147 21.23 6.33 -4.50
N TRP A 148 20.65 7.21 -5.30
CA TRP A 148 21.25 8.51 -5.53
C TRP A 148 21.32 9.29 -4.22
N VAL A 149 22.49 9.88 -3.98
CA VAL A 149 22.69 10.83 -2.89
C VAL A 149 23.17 12.17 -3.42
N LYS A 150 23.03 13.19 -2.57
CA LYS A 150 23.47 14.56 -2.81
C LYS A 150 24.86 14.58 -3.44
N GLY A 151 24.93 15.26 -4.59
CA GLY A 151 26.13 15.41 -5.39
C GLY A 151 26.29 14.37 -6.51
N GLY A 152 25.30 13.53 -6.78
CA GLY A 152 25.31 12.58 -7.90
C GLY A 152 26.13 11.31 -7.61
N ARG A 153 26.25 10.92 -6.34
CA ARG A 153 26.91 9.67 -5.95
C ARG A 153 25.88 8.56 -5.81
N ILE A 154 26.30 7.32 -6.03
CA ILE A 154 25.49 6.14 -5.72
C ILE A 154 25.96 5.55 -4.39
N PHE A 155 25.02 5.25 -3.50
CA PHE A 155 25.25 4.66 -2.19
C PHE A 155 24.17 3.62 -1.86
N GLY A 156 24.54 2.48 -1.27
CA GLY A 156 23.54 1.57 -0.70
C GLY A 156 23.92 0.10 -0.72
N TRP A 157 22.89 -0.74 -0.56
CA TRP A 157 22.97 -2.20 -0.40
C TRP A 157 23.91 -2.68 0.70
N TRP A 158 23.30 -3.19 1.76
CA TRP A 158 24.00 -3.79 2.88
C TRP A 158 23.68 -5.27 2.92
N ARG A 159 24.69 -6.12 3.06
CA ARG A 159 24.46 -7.52 3.44
C ARG A 159 24.27 -7.63 4.95
N VAL A 160 23.78 -8.77 5.41
CA VAL A 160 23.85 -9.17 6.83
C VAL A 160 25.26 -8.95 7.37
N GLY A 161 25.35 -8.47 8.62
CA GLY A 161 26.63 -8.14 9.26
C GLY A 161 27.20 -6.76 8.87
N LYS A 162 26.37 -5.87 8.33
CA LYS A 162 26.71 -4.49 7.98
C LYS A 162 27.79 -4.34 6.89
N ARG A 163 27.99 -5.35 6.05
CA ARG A 163 28.94 -5.26 4.93
C ARG A 163 28.27 -4.56 3.74
N MET A 164 28.75 -3.38 3.39
CA MET A 164 28.28 -2.66 2.20
C MET A 164 28.69 -3.40 0.91
N ILE A 165 27.77 -3.46 -0.03
CA ILE A 165 28.04 -3.87 -1.42
C ILE A 165 28.43 -2.63 -2.24
N GLN A 166 27.73 -1.51 -2.06
CA GLN A 166 27.97 -0.28 -2.79
C GLN A 166 28.38 0.84 -1.83
N THR A 167 29.70 0.99 -1.63
CA THR A 167 30.26 2.18 -1.00
C THR A 167 29.90 3.42 -1.82
N PRO A 168 29.89 4.63 -1.20
CA PRO A 168 29.68 5.87 -1.94
C PRO A 168 30.61 5.93 -3.16
N SER A 169 30.04 6.06 -4.36
CA SER A 169 30.79 6.05 -5.62
C SER A 169 30.45 7.26 -6.47
N ASP A 170 31.49 7.97 -6.94
CA ASP A 170 31.39 9.08 -7.89
C ASP A 170 31.40 8.62 -9.36
N PHE A 171 31.46 7.31 -9.63
CA PHE A 171 31.66 6.78 -11.00
C PHE A 171 30.64 7.30 -12.01
N HIS A 172 29.37 7.48 -11.60
CA HIS A 172 28.30 7.98 -12.47
C HIS A 172 27.98 9.47 -12.28
N ARG A 173 28.76 10.20 -11.47
CA ARG A 173 28.49 11.61 -11.11
C ARG A 173 28.45 12.56 -12.31
N HIS A 174 29.18 12.22 -13.36
CA HIS A 174 29.24 13.01 -14.59
C HIS A 174 28.17 12.61 -15.62
N ASN A 175 27.34 11.62 -15.31
CA ASN A 175 26.23 11.17 -16.14
C ASN A 175 24.90 11.38 -15.41
N PRO A 176 24.29 12.58 -15.52
CA PRO A 176 23.07 12.92 -14.80
C PRO A 176 21.84 12.10 -15.20
N GLU A 177 21.92 11.39 -16.33
CA GLU A 177 20.85 10.55 -16.88
C GLU A 177 21.09 9.06 -16.63
N TYR A 178 22.18 8.68 -15.94
CA TYR A 178 22.46 7.28 -15.66
C TYR A 178 21.32 6.65 -14.85
N VAL A 179 20.88 5.48 -15.26
CA VAL A 179 19.93 4.65 -14.50
C VAL A 179 20.31 3.18 -14.68
N ASP A 180 20.03 2.37 -13.67
CA ASP A 180 20.03 0.92 -13.80
C ASP A 180 18.81 0.31 -13.08
N TYR A 181 18.63 -1.00 -13.21
CA TYR A 181 17.51 -1.75 -12.66
C TYR A 181 17.34 -1.58 -11.15
N GLY A 182 18.35 -1.14 -10.41
CA GLY A 182 18.33 -1.02 -8.96
C GLY A 182 18.64 0.39 -8.45
N THR A 183 18.85 1.38 -9.32
CA THR A 183 19.19 2.74 -8.94
C THR A 183 17.93 3.56 -8.71
N THR A 184 17.65 3.85 -7.45
CA THR A 184 16.47 4.58 -6.95
C THR A 184 16.92 5.83 -6.19
N PHE A 185 15.98 6.55 -5.57
CA PHE A 185 16.31 7.69 -4.71
C PHE A 185 15.23 7.88 -3.63
N HIS A 186 15.65 8.41 -2.48
CA HIS A 186 14.75 8.82 -1.41
C HIS A 186 14.59 10.34 -1.43
N ALA A 187 13.40 10.80 -1.07
CA ALA A 187 13.15 12.21 -0.83
C ALA A 187 13.45 12.56 0.63
N VAL A 188 13.97 13.77 0.86
CA VAL A 188 14.23 14.32 2.19
C VAL A 188 13.50 15.65 2.38
N LEU A 189 12.94 15.84 3.58
CA LEU A 189 12.38 17.10 4.05
C LEU A 189 13.23 17.63 5.20
N ARG A 190 13.54 18.91 5.11
CA ARG A 190 14.29 19.63 6.14
C ARG A 190 13.36 20.13 7.24
N PRO A 191 13.84 20.21 8.50
CA PRO A 191 13.10 20.86 9.58
C PRO A 191 12.73 22.30 9.19
N GLY A 192 11.47 22.69 9.44
CA GLY A 192 11.00 24.04 9.18
C GLY A 192 10.84 24.41 7.70
N ALA A 193 10.91 23.44 6.77
CA ALA A 193 10.42 23.65 5.42
C ALA A 193 8.90 23.91 5.50
N ASP A 194 8.54 25.20 5.45
CA ASP A 194 7.16 25.68 5.55
C ASP A 194 6.36 25.11 4.39
N ARG A 195 5.39 24.26 4.71
CA ARG A 195 4.47 23.72 3.71
C ARG A 195 3.28 24.65 3.68
N GLY A 196 3.06 25.29 2.54
CA GLY A 196 1.68 25.48 2.11
C GLY A 196 0.94 24.13 2.25
N PRO A 197 -0.33 24.13 2.67
CA PRO A 197 -1.04 22.92 3.14
C PRO A 197 -0.77 21.75 2.22
N ASP A 198 -0.37 20.60 2.79
CA ASP A 198 0.04 19.37 2.12
C ASP A 198 -0.64 19.12 0.76
N THR A 199 -0.03 19.62 -0.32
CA THR A 199 -0.60 19.64 -1.68
C THR A 199 0.19 18.77 -2.65
N ILE A 200 0.76 17.67 -2.16
CA ILE A 200 0.70 16.46 -3.00
C ILE A 200 -0.70 15.91 -2.73
N PRO A 201 -1.61 15.84 -3.73
CA PRO A 201 -2.94 15.28 -3.53
C PRO A 201 -2.80 13.79 -3.19
N SER A 202 -2.59 13.51 -1.91
CA SER A 202 -3.06 12.30 -1.29
C SER A 202 -4.57 12.36 -1.39
N ALA A 203 -5.14 11.70 -2.41
CA ALA A 203 -6.59 11.58 -2.55
C ALA A 203 -7.21 10.71 -1.44
N ALA A 204 -6.43 10.26 -0.45
CA ALA A 204 -6.92 9.81 0.84
C ALA A 204 -6.50 10.86 1.89
N PRO A 205 -7.45 11.51 2.56
CA PRO A 205 -7.10 12.68 3.32
C PRO A 205 -6.47 12.27 4.67
N CYS A 206 -5.34 12.88 5.01
CA CYS A 206 -4.58 12.64 6.24
C CYS A 206 -5.29 13.28 7.44
N TRP A 207 -6.38 12.68 7.91
CA TRP A 207 -7.23 13.23 8.98
C TRP A 207 -6.69 12.95 10.39
N HIS A 208 -5.40 12.60 10.54
CA HIS A 208 -4.84 12.08 11.79
C HIS A 208 -3.90 13.05 12.54
N ASP A 209 -3.59 14.22 12.00
CA ASP A 209 -2.67 15.14 12.72
C ASP A 209 -3.43 15.86 13.83
N GLY A 210 -3.20 15.43 15.08
CA GLY A 210 -3.69 16.09 16.30
C GLY A 210 -5.09 15.67 16.78
N VAL A 211 -5.63 14.54 16.28
CA VAL A 211 -6.92 14.01 16.74
C VAL A 211 -6.72 12.70 17.49
N GLU A 212 -7.08 12.67 18.76
CA GLU A 212 -7.10 11.44 19.56
C GLU A 212 -8.24 10.53 19.09
N LEU A 213 -7.95 9.25 18.80
CA LEU A 213 -8.95 8.29 18.29
C LEU A 213 -10.15 8.12 19.24
N ALA A 214 -9.94 8.35 20.54
CA ALA A 214 -10.98 8.29 21.56
C ALA A 214 -12.02 9.41 21.42
N ASP A 215 -11.67 10.54 20.81
CA ASP A 215 -12.57 11.69 20.61
C ASP A 215 -13.45 11.54 19.37
N LEU A 216 -13.17 10.53 18.54
CA LEU A 216 -13.92 10.24 17.33
C LEU A 216 -15.11 9.33 17.61
N THR A 217 -16.16 9.48 16.83
CA THR A 217 -17.22 8.47 16.73
C THR A 217 -16.68 7.20 16.06
N LEU A 218 -17.32 6.05 16.30
CA LEU A 218 -17.00 4.80 15.61
C LEU A 218 -17.08 4.97 14.09
N GLY A 219 -18.09 5.68 13.59
CA GLY A 219 -18.24 6.00 12.18
C GLY A 219 -17.05 6.79 11.60
N GLN A 220 -16.57 7.80 12.31
CA GLN A 220 -15.37 8.56 11.90
C GLN A 220 -14.11 7.68 11.91
N ARG A 221 -13.92 6.85 12.94
CA ARG A 221 -12.79 5.89 12.97
C ARG A 221 -12.85 4.89 11.80
N CYS A 222 -14.06 4.45 11.42
CA CYS A 222 -14.26 3.60 10.23
C CYS A 222 -13.81 4.32 8.95
N CYS A 223 -14.19 5.60 8.77
CA CYS A 223 -13.74 6.39 7.63
C CYS A 223 -12.21 6.53 7.58
N LEU A 224 -11.56 6.77 8.73
CA LEU A 224 -10.11 6.87 8.83
C LEU A 224 -9.41 5.58 8.38
N TRP A 225 -9.81 4.45 8.97
CA TRP A 225 -9.19 3.17 8.65
C TRP A 225 -9.41 2.80 7.18
N LEU A 226 -10.60 3.05 6.65
CA LEU A 226 -10.93 2.75 5.26
C LEU A 226 -10.18 3.67 4.28
N GLY A 227 -9.96 4.95 4.64
CA GLY A 227 -9.10 5.86 3.88
C GLY A 227 -7.66 5.36 3.79
N TYR A 228 -7.13 4.79 4.90
CA TYR A 228 -5.82 4.14 4.89
C TYR A 228 -5.80 2.91 3.97
N GLN A 229 -6.80 2.03 4.06
CA GLN A 229 -6.90 0.88 3.14
C GLN A 229 -7.03 1.30 1.68
N PHE A 230 -7.80 2.35 1.39
CA PHE A 230 -7.94 2.89 0.03
C PHE A 230 -6.57 3.33 -0.51
N GLY A 231 -5.76 3.97 0.34
CA GLY A 231 -4.37 4.27 0.02
C GLY A 231 -3.60 3.02 -0.39
N LEU A 232 -3.74 1.89 0.34
CA LEU A 232 -3.00 0.64 0.10
C LEU A 232 -3.21 0.05 -1.29
N VAL A 233 -4.24 0.50 -2.01
CA VAL A 233 -4.68 -0.02 -3.32
C VAL A 233 -4.68 -1.56 -3.34
N PRO A 234 -5.37 -2.23 -2.39
CA PRO A 234 -5.45 -3.68 -2.42
C PRO A 234 -6.24 -4.07 -3.67
N ARG A 235 -5.59 -4.81 -4.57
CA ARG A 235 -6.18 -5.34 -5.79
C ARG A 235 -6.35 -6.84 -5.69
N GLU A 236 -7.49 -7.33 -6.15
CA GLU A 236 -7.64 -8.74 -6.46
C GLU A 236 -6.71 -9.07 -7.63
N ILE A 237 -5.99 -10.19 -7.53
CA ILE A 237 -5.09 -10.64 -8.58
C ILE A 237 -5.87 -11.71 -9.36
N PRO A 238 -6.18 -11.48 -10.66
CA PRO A 238 -6.91 -12.46 -11.45
C PRO A 238 -6.24 -13.84 -11.39
N GLY A 239 -6.96 -14.86 -10.91
CA GLY A 239 -6.46 -16.22 -10.70
C GLY A 239 -6.72 -16.76 -9.30
N ALA A 240 -5.97 -17.78 -8.90
CA ALA A 240 -6.21 -18.53 -7.65
C ALA A 240 -5.56 -17.92 -6.39
N GLN A 241 -5.23 -16.61 -6.41
CA GLN A 241 -4.59 -15.95 -5.27
C GLN A 241 -5.14 -14.54 -5.08
N HIS A 242 -5.94 -14.35 -4.03
CA HIS A 242 -6.26 -13.02 -3.52
C HIS A 242 -5.00 -12.33 -2.97
N ASN A 243 -4.97 -11.01 -3.05
CA ASN A 243 -3.99 -10.21 -2.31
C ASN A 243 -4.09 -10.55 -0.80
N PRO A 244 -2.97 -10.81 -0.11
CA PRO A 244 -3.00 -11.15 1.32
C PRO A 244 -3.76 -10.14 2.20
N ILE A 245 -3.77 -8.86 1.82
CA ILE A 245 -4.53 -7.82 2.51
C ILE A 245 -6.04 -8.06 2.37
N ILE A 246 -6.53 -8.49 1.20
CA ILE A 246 -7.95 -8.80 0.99
C ILE A 246 -8.36 -10.02 1.82
N LEU A 247 -7.50 -11.04 1.88
CA LEU A 247 -7.74 -12.23 2.70
C LEU A 247 -7.85 -11.88 4.19
N SER A 248 -6.99 -10.98 4.69
CA SER A 248 -6.98 -10.60 6.10
C SER A 248 -8.28 -9.94 6.55
N TYR A 249 -9.01 -9.28 5.63
CA TYR A 249 -10.31 -8.68 5.94
C TYR A 249 -11.35 -9.69 6.43
N SER A 250 -11.16 -10.98 6.13
CA SER A 250 -12.08 -12.04 6.50
C SER A 250 -11.67 -12.84 7.75
N GLU A 251 -10.48 -12.61 8.32
CA GLU A 251 -9.92 -13.41 9.42
C GLU A 251 -10.83 -13.51 10.66
N HIS A 252 -11.58 -12.45 10.92
CA HIS A 252 -12.46 -12.34 12.08
C HIS A 252 -13.94 -12.58 11.76
N CYS A 253 -14.26 -12.88 10.50
CA CYS A 253 -15.62 -13.05 10.05
C CYS A 253 -16.19 -14.44 10.38
N ARG A 254 -17.50 -14.50 10.60
CA ARG A 254 -18.23 -15.76 10.82
C ARG A 254 -19.51 -15.86 10.01
N ARG A 255 -19.89 -17.09 9.67
CA ARG A 255 -21.26 -17.45 9.24
C ARG A 255 -22.12 -17.80 10.45
N GLY A 256 -23.27 -17.17 10.56
CA GLY A 256 -24.17 -17.31 11.71
C GLY A 256 -23.54 -16.96 13.06
N GLY A 257 -24.23 -17.25 14.17
CA GLY A 257 -23.84 -16.83 15.52
C GLY A 257 -24.03 -15.32 15.75
N ARG A 258 -23.76 -14.84 16.97
CA ARG A 258 -23.92 -13.43 17.35
C ARG A 258 -22.58 -12.88 17.87
N LEU A 259 -22.18 -11.70 17.36
CA LEU A 259 -21.03 -10.98 17.91
C LEU A 259 -21.44 -10.36 19.25
N LEU A 260 -20.70 -10.68 20.31
CA LEU A 260 -20.91 -10.15 21.66
C LEU A 260 -20.05 -8.91 21.96
N GLY A 261 -19.15 -8.54 21.05
CA GLY A 261 -18.22 -7.42 21.19
C GLY A 261 -16.76 -7.83 21.00
N VAL A 262 -15.85 -6.94 21.38
CA VAL A 262 -14.40 -7.13 21.32
C VAL A 262 -13.84 -7.20 22.74
N ARG A 263 -12.97 -8.19 22.99
CA ARG A 263 -12.31 -8.39 24.29
C ARG A 263 -11.23 -7.34 24.51
N ALA A 264 -10.77 -7.19 25.76
CA ALA A 264 -9.66 -6.28 26.10
C ALA A 264 -8.33 -6.64 25.40
N ASP A 265 -8.15 -7.90 25.00
CA ASP A 265 -7.01 -8.38 24.20
C ASP A 265 -7.20 -8.16 22.68
N GLY A 266 -8.28 -7.48 22.28
CA GLY A 266 -8.61 -7.21 20.89
C GLY A 266 -9.38 -8.33 20.19
N ALA A 267 -9.49 -9.54 20.75
CA ALA A 267 -10.15 -10.64 20.03
C ALA A 267 -11.69 -10.49 20.01
N PRO A 268 -12.36 -10.79 18.87
CA PRO A 268 -13.81 -10.75 18.80
C PRO A 268 -14.43 -11.90 19.60
N ARG A 269 -15.46 -11.60 20.40
CA ARG A 269 -16.20 -12.58 21.18
C ARG A 269 -17.50 -12.94 20.47
N TRP A 270 -17.73 -14.23 20.26
CA TRP A 270 -18.89 -14.75 19.57
C TRP A 270 -19.71 -15.69 20.44
N ASP A 271 -21.03 -15.67 20.25
CA ASP A 271 -21.95 -16.73 20.66
C ASP A 271 -22.31 -17.56 19.42
N GLY A 272 -21.74 -18.76 19.31
CA GLY A 272 -21.89 -19.64 18.14
C GLY A 272 -21.19 -19.14 16.86
N GLY A 273 -21.70 -19.60 15.72
CA GLY A 273 -21.19 -19.27 14.38
C GLY A 273 -19.90 -20.02 14.00
N ALA A 274 -19.74 -20.30 12.71
CA ALA A 274 -18.54 -20.93 12.16
C ALA A 274 -17.60 -19.87 11.56
N PRO A 275 -16.28 -19.91 11.84
CA PRO A 275 -15.31 -19.09 11.12
C PRO A 275 -15.44 -19.31 9.61
N LEU A 276 -15.45 -18.21 8.85
CA LEU A 276 -15.40 -18.28 7.40
C LEU A 276 -14.48 -17.19 6.89
N ALA A 277 -13.32 -17.62 6.41
CA ALA A 277 -12.41 -16.77 5.65
C ALA A 277 -12.79 -16.80 4.17
N LEU A 278 -12.47 -15.70 3.46
CA LEU A 278 -12.40 -15.70 2.01
C LEU A 278 -11.40 -16.79 1.59
N ARG A 279 -11.77 -17.56 0.58
CA ARG A 279 -10.90 -18.61 0.09
C ARG A 279 -9.95 -18.04 -0.93
N THR A 280 -8.70 -18.48 -0.91
CA THR A 280 -7.68 -18.08 -1.87
C THR A 280 -8.06 -18.39 -3.32
N ASP A 281 -8.85 -19.45 -3.53
CA ASP A 281 -9.21 -20.02 -4.83
C ASP A 281 -10.52 -19.49 -5.43
N ASP A 282 -11.18 -18.53 -4.78
CA ASP A 282 -12.49 -18.03 -5.19
C ASP A 282 -12.40 -16.57 -5.64
N SER A 283 -12.02 -16.35 -6.90
CA SER A 283 -11.95 -15.03 -7.53
C SER A 283 -13.31 -14.37 -7.78
N ASP A 284 -14.40 -15.05 -7.41
CA ASP A 284 -15.77 -14.53 -7.54
C ASP A 284 -16.38 -14.18 -6.17
N SER A 285 -15.63 -14.33 -5.08
CA SER A 285 -16.10 -14.05 -3.72
C SER A 285 -16.09 -12.54 -3.44
N PRO A 286 -17.25 -11.86 -3.43
CA PRO A 286 -17.29 -10.41 -3.25
C PRO A 286 -16.81 -10.03 -1.84
N TRP A 287 -15.68 -9.35 -1.74
CA TRP A 287 -15.04 -9.03 -0.45
C TRP A 287 -15.51 -7.71 0.19
N CYS A 288 -16.50 -7.03 -0.40
CA CYS A 288 -17.06 -5.76 0.14
C CYS A 288 -17.55 -5.88 1.60
N ALA A 289 -18.22 -6.98 1.96
CA ALA A 289 -18.70 -7.21 3.32
C ALA A 289 -17.55 -7.53 4.29
N ALA A 290 -16.54 -8.27 3.83
CA ALA A 290 -15.34 -8.56 4.60
C ALA A 290 -14.59 -7.26 4.90
N LEU A 291 -14.37 -6.39 3.90
CA LEU A 291 -13.78 -5.07 4.10
C LEU A 291 -14.57 -4.23 5.10
N ALA A 292 -15.91 -4.18 4.97
CA ALA A 292 -16.75 -3.45 5.90
C ALA A 292 -16.66 -3.98 7.34
N SER A 293 -16.49 -5.30 7.50
CA SER A 293 -16.34 -5.97 8.79
C SER A 293 -14.95 -5.75 9.39
N ALA A 294 -13.89 -5.86 8.59
CA ALA A 294 -12.53 -5.53 8.99
C ALA A 294 -12.42 -4.05 9.41
N THR A 295 -13.10 -3.16 8.68
CA THR A 295 -13.20 -1.74 9.02
C THR A 295 -13.82 -1.56 10.39
N LEU A 296 -14.97 -2.19 10.63
CA LEU A 296 -15.66 -2.11 11.92
C LEU A 296 -14.73 -2.60 13.05
N TYR A 297 -14.17 -3.80 12.91
CA TYR A 297 -13.32 -4.41 13.92
C TYR A 297 -12.08 -3.55 14.27
N ASN A 298 -11.35 -3.08 13.26
CA ASN A 298 -10.13 -2.30 13.47
C ASN A 298 -10.41 -0.87 13.93
N ALA A 299 -11.60 -0.34 13.66
CA ALA A 299 -12.03 0.98 14.13
C ALA A 299 -12.61 0.95 15.55
N SER A 300 -12.84 -0.22 16.13
CA SER A 300 -13.50 -0.33 17.42
C SER A 300 -12.56 -0.26 18.61
N LEU A 301 -13.05 0.39 19.66
CA LEU A 301 -12.41 0.50 20.97
C LEU A 301 -13.16 -0.34 22.01
N PRO A 302 -12.52 -0.70 23.13
CA PRO A 302 -13.19 -1.37 24.24
C PRO A 302 -14.41 -0.58 24.72
N GLY A 303 -15.58 -1.22 24.72
CA GLY A 303 -16.85 -0.60 25.11
C GLY A 303 -17.72 -0.11 23.96
N ASP A 304 -17.19 -0.06 22.72
CA ASP A 304 -18.01 0.26 21.55
C ASP A 304 -19.13 -0.78 21.37
N ILE A 305 -20.31 -0.28 21.00
CA ILE A 305 -21.45 -1.10 20.60
C ILE A 305 -21.33 -1.35 19.09
N MET A 306 -21.20 -2.62 18.71
CA MET A 306 -21.09 -3.00 17.31
C MET A 306 -22.46 -2.95 16.64
N PRO A 307 -22.61 -2.24 15.52
CA PRO A 307 -23.90 -2.13 14.83
C PRO A 307 -24.32 -3.41 14.11
N HIS A 308 -23.39 -4.33 13.86
CA HIS A 308 -23.61 -5.63 13.24
C HIS A 308 -22.44 -6.57 13.58
N GLY A 309 -22.57 -7.87 13.30
CA GLY A 309 -21.46 -8.84 13.43
C GLY A 309 -20.42 -8.70 12.31
N LEU A 310 -19.27 -9.36 12.46
CA LEU A 310 -18.23 -9.40 11.42
C LEU A 310 -18.56 -10.50 10.40
N ARG A 311 -18.89 -10.12 9.16
CA ARG A 311 -19.49 -10.99 8.13
C ARG A 311 -18.76 -10.89 6.79
N VAL A 312 -18.74 -12.00 6.07
CA VAL A 312 -18.32 -12.05 4.65
C VAL A 312 -19.51 -11.98 3.68
N SER A 313 -20.73 -11.72 4.15
CA SER A 313 -21.90 -11.49 3.28
C SER A 313 -22.65 -10.24 3.70
N VAL A 314 -23.05 -9.44 2.69
CA VAL A 314 -23.91 -8.26 2.85
C VAL A 314 -25.27 -8.64 3.44
N ARG A 315 -25.78 -9.84 3.10
CA ARG A 315 -27.04 -10.35 3.65
C ARG A 315 -26.96 -10.52 5.16
N GLU A 316 -25.98 -11.28 5.65
CA GLU A 316 -25.82 -11.53 7.09
C GLU A 316 -25.53 -10.22 7.85
N LEU A 317 -24.75 -9.33 7.24
CA LEU A 317 -24.50 -8.00 7.81
C LEU A 317 -25.82 -7.23 8.01
N ALA A 318 -26.69 -7.20 6.99
CA ALA A 318 -27.98 -6.53 7.07
C ALA A 318 -28.97 -7.24 8.00
N GLU A 319 -28.90 -8.57 8.12
CA GLU A 319 -29.67 -9.35 9.10
C GLU A 319 -29.25 -9.01 10.54
N ASP A 320 -27.95 -8.97 10.83
CA ASP A 320 -27.43 -8.57 12.14
C ASP A 320 -27.83 -7.12 12.47
N ALA A 321 -27.63 -6.19 11.53
CA ALA A 321 -28.02 -4.80 11.73
C ALA A 321 -29.52 -4.63 12.03
N ARG A 322 -30.37 -5.49 11.45
CA ARG A 322 -31.80 -5.51 11.78
C ARG A 322 -32.05 -6.00 13.19
N VAL A 323 -31.37 -7.05 13.62
CA VAL A 323 -31.50 -7.62 14.97
C VAL A 323 -31.01 -6.63 16.03
N GLU A 324 -29.90 -5.93 15.77
CA GLU A 324 -29.35 -4.92 16.67
C GLU A 324 -30.05 -3.54 16.55
N GLY A 325 -31.04 -3.41 15.67
CA GLY A 325 -31.85 -2.19 15.52
C GLY A 325 -31.14 -1.01 14.84
N THR A 326 -30.03 -1.25 14.16
CA THR A 326 -29.19 -0.26 13.44
C THR A 326 -29.47 -0.21 11.93
N LEU A 327 -30.28 -1.13 11.40
CA LEU A 327 -30.76 -1.06 10.01
C LEU A 327 -31.81 0.04 9.87
N ARG A 328 -31.51 1.06 9.08
CA ARG A 328 -32.35 2.25 8.86
C ARG A 328 -32.98 2.26 7.47
N PRO A 329 -34.21 2.80 7.33
CA PRO A 329 -34.87 2.94 6.03
C PRO A 329 -34.16 3.97 5.16
N VAL A 330 -34.39 3.92 3.83
CA VAL A 330 -33.76 4.84 2.86
C VAL A 330 -34.01 6.34 3.13
N SER A 331 -35.12 6.66 3.81
CA SER A 331 -35.50 8.01 4.22
C SER A 331 -34.66 8.55 5.37
N TRP A 332 -33.93 7.70 6.08
CA TRP A 332 -32.98 8.11 7.11
C TRP A 332 -31.76 8.79 6.49
N THR A 333 -31.20 9.77 7.20
CA THR A 333 -30.02 10.53 6.75
C THR A 333 -28.77 9.93 7.40
N PRO A 334 -27.90 9.26 6.62
CA PRO A 334 -26.70 8.65 7.17
C PRO A 334 -25.63 9.66 7.60
N SER A 335 -24.88 9.33 8.64
CA SER A 335 -23.66 10.01 9.04
C SER A 335 -22.42 9.38 8.36
N PRO A 336 -21.27 10.07 8.32
CA PRO A 336 -20.00 9.45 7.94
C PRO A 336 -19.72 8.18 8.76
N GLY A 337 -19.33 7.11 8.09
CA GLY A 337 -19.11 5.77 8.66
C GLY A 337 -20.30 4.82 8.52
N SER A 338 -21.52 5.35 8.32
CA SER A 338 -22.71 4.54 8.02
C SER A 338 -22.48 3.69 6.76
N LEU A 339 -23.17 2.55 6.64
CA LEU A 339 -23.10 1.72 5.44
C LEU A 339 -24.31 1.89 4.53
N ALA A 340 -24.07 2.01 3.23
CA ALA A 340 -25.08 1.88 2.20
C ALA A 340 -25.22 0.40 1.79
N ILE A 341 -26.39 -0.20 1.99
CA ILE A 341 -26.70 -1.55 1.49
C ILE A 341 -27.28 -1.44 0.08
N LEU A 342 -26.63 -2.10 -0.87
CA LEU A 342 -26.92 -2.01 -2.30
C LEU A 342 -27.26 -3.39 -2.88
N GLY A 343 -28.06 -3.41 -3.95
CA GLY A 343 -28.24 -4.61 -4.76
C GLY A 343 -27.02 -4.90 -5.63
N ARG A 344 -26.87 -6.15 -6.09
CA ARG A 344 -25.82 -6.55 -7.04
C ARG A 344 -26.43 -7.42 -8.13
N ALA A 345 -26.17 -7.09 -9.40
CA ALA A 345 -26.71 -7.81 -10.57
C ALA A 345 -28.24 -8.06 -10.49
N GLY A 346 -29.02 -7.06 -10.06
CA GLY A 346 -30.48 -7.16 -9.92
C GLY A 346 -30.98 -7.89 -8.66
N HIS A 347 -30.08 -8.45 -7.84
CA HIS A 347 -30.44 -9.09 -6.58
C HIS A 347 -30.55 -8.11 -5.42
N ASN A 348 -31.27 -8.53 -4.37
CA ASN A 348 -31.51 -7.76 -3.16
C ASN A 348 -31.04 -8.54 -1.91
N PRO A 349 -30.00 -8.08 -1.19
CA PRO A 349 -29.50 -8.76 0.00
C PRO A 349 -30.48 -8.77 1.17
N LEU A 350 -31.41 -7.81 1.23
CA LEU A 350 -32.47 -7.79 2.25
C LEU A 350 -33.53 -8.88 2.03
N LYS A 351 -33.55 -9.50 0.84
CA LYS A 351 -34.42 -10.63 0.46
C LYS A 351 -33.65 -11.93 0.26
N GLY A 352 -32.39 -12.00 0.70
CA GLY A 352 -31.56 -13.20 0.65
C GLY A 352 -30.67 -13.36 -0.59
N GLY A 353 -30.66 -12.39 -1.52
CA GLY A 353 -29.76 -12.40 -2.67
C GLY A 353 -28.35 -11.85 -2.37
N PRO A 354 -27.43 -11.85 -3.34
CA PRO A 354 -26.19 -11.10 -3.23
C PRO A 354 -26.44 -9.60 -3.18
N GLY A 355 -25.47 -8.87 -2.66
CA GLY A 355 -25.51 -7.42 -2.54
C GLY A 355 -24.13 -6.80 -2.56
N HIS A 356 -24.10 -5.50 -2.36
CA HIS A 356 -22.89 -4.71 -2.23
C HIS A 356 -23.00 -3.77 -1.03
N VAL A 357 -21.88 -3.36 -0.47
CA VAL A 357 -21.86 -2.43 0.65
C VAL A 357 -20.77 -1.38 0.47
N ARG A 358 -21.11 -0.13 0.78
CA ARG A 358 -20.18 1.02 0.78
C ARG A 358 -20.26 1.77 2.10
N CYS A 359 -19.13 2.19 2.64
CA CYS A 359 -19.06 3.11 3.76
C CYS A 359 -19.28 4.55 3.27
N VAL A 360 -20.17 5.29 3.92
CA VAL A 360 -20.47 6.69 3.61
C VAL A 360 -19.35 7.58 4.16
N ILE A 361 -18.76 8.40 3.31
CA ILE A 361 -17.74 9.38 3.69
C ILE A 361 -18.36 10.77 3.83
N GLN A 362 -19.22 11.13 2.87
CA GLN A 362 -19.87 12.43 2.82
C GLN A 362 -21.25 12.31 2.18
N LEU A 363 -22.19 13.18 2.59
CA LEU A 363 -23.46 13.38 1.93
C LEU A 363 -23.48 14.69 1.16
N ASP A 364 -24.14 14.69 0.00
CA ASP A 364 -24.45 15.88 -0.79
C ASP A 364 -25.82 15.71 -1.45
N GLY A 365 -26.86 16.25 -0.81
CA GLY A 365 -28.24 16.18 -1.29
C GLY A 365 -28.76 14.74 -1.50
N ASP A 366 -29.02 14.40 -2.77
CA ASP A 366 -29.50 13.10 -3.23
C ASP A 366 -28.36 12.11 -3.55
N ARG A 367 -27.12 12.50 -3.29
CA ARG A 367 -25.92 11.67 -3.50
C ARG A 367 -25.13 11.48 -2.21
N TYR A 368 -24.26 10.49 -2.22
CA TYR A 368 -23.27 10.26 -1.17
C TYR A 368 -21.92 9.88 -1.78
N LEU A 369 -20.83 10.36 -1.18
CA LEU A 369 -19.48 9.88 -1.45
C LEU A 369 -19.29 8.60 -0.64
N GLY A 370 -18.95 7.50 -1.29
CA GLY A 370 -18.80 6.21 -0.65
C GLY A 370 -17.50 5.50 -1.02
N LEU A 371 -16.91 4.83 -0.03
CA LEU A 371 -15.81 3.88 -0.19
C LEU A 371 -16.34 2.45 -0.09
N GLY A 372 -16.10 1.64 -1.10
CA GLY A 372 -16.40 0.20 -1.11
C GLY A 372 -15.20 -0.62 -1.54
N GLY A 373 -15.30 -1.94 -1.38
CA GLY A 373 -14.31 -2.88 -1.90
C GLY A 373 -14.93 -3.75 -2.98
N ASN A 374 -14.10 -4.38 -3.82
CA ASN A 374 -14.51 -5.25 -4.94
C ASN A 374 -15.20 -4.50 -6.08
N GLU A 375 -14.91 -3.22 -6.29
CA GLU A 375 -15.31 -2.53 -7.51
C GLU A 375 -14.10 -2.46 -8.43
N ASP A 376 -14.24 -3.05 -9.61
CA ASP A 376 -13.12 -3.27 -10.54
C ASP A 376 -11.91 -3.89 -9.82
N ASP A 377 -12.19 -4.90 -8.99
CA ASP A 377 -11.18 -5.68 -8.28
C ASP A 377 -10.34 -4.87 -7.27
N THR A 378 -10.80 -3.68 -6.85
CA THR A 378 -10.10 -2.80 -5.90
C THR A 378 -11.04 -2.15 -4.88
N ILE A 379 -10.49 -1.32 -3.99
CA ILE A 379 -11.28 -0.34 -3.22
C ILE A 379 -11.55 0.86 -4.11
N SER A 380 -12.82 1.27 -4.21
CA SER A 380 -13.22 2.45 -4.99
C SER A 380 -13.83 3.55 -4.13
N CYS A 381 -13.49 4.79 -4.43
CA CYS A 381 -14.11 5.99 -3.86
C CYS A 381 -14.91 6.71 -4.96
N GLY A 382 -16.20 6.97 -4.74
CA GLY A 382 -17.04 7.60 -5.75
C GLY A 382 -18.34 8.18 -5.21
N TRP A 383 -18.92 9.09 -5.99
CA TRP A 383 -20.23 9.69 -5.69
C TRP A 383 -21.36 8.85 -6.29
N HIS A 384 -22.28 8.39 -5.44
CA HIS A 384 -23.39 7.50 -5.80
C HIS A 384 -24.75 8.13 -5.52
N PRO A 385 -25.79 7.80 -6.31
CA PRO A 385 -27.15 8.24 -6.02
C PRO A 385 -27.72 7.50 -4.82
N ARG A 386 -28.39 8.22 -3.90
CA ARG A 386 -29.10 7.63 -2.77
C ARG A 386 -30.27 6.75 -3.21
N ALA A 387 -30.84 7.00 -4.38
CA ALA A 387 -31.93 6.21 -4.94
C ALA A 387 -31.54 4.74 -5.21
N ALA A 388 -30.25 4.41 -5.31
CA ALA A 388 -29.77 3.03 -5.46
C ALA A 388 -29.70 2.26 -4.13
N VAL A 389 -29.80 2.95 -2.99
CA VAL A 389 -29.64 2.38 -1.66
C VAL A 389 -30.92 1.67 -1.24
N LEU A 390 -30.79 0.44 -0.74
CA LEU A 390 -31.90 -0.38 -0.27
C LEU A 390 -32.18 -0.16 1.22
N ALA A 391 -31.13 0.07 2.00
CA ALA A 391 -31.18 0.40 3.42
C ALA A 391 -29.83 1.00 3.86
N TRP A 392 -29.82 1.65 5.01
CA TRP A 392 -28.60 2.10 5.66
C TRP A 392 -28.30 1.26 6.90
N VAL A 393 -27.04 1.13 7.28
CA VAL A 393 -26.65 0.63 8.61
C VAL A 393 -25.98 1.79 9.35
N GLU A 394 -26.59 2.21 10.45
CA GLU A 394 -26.06 3.23 11.34
C GLU A 394 -24.86 2.68 12.10
N ARG A 395 -23.79 3.47 12.24
CA ARG A 395 -22.57 3.12 12.96
C ARG A 395 -22.19 4.16 13.99
#